data_AF-A0AAV7IGH4-F1
#
_entry.id   AF-A0AAV7IGH4-F1
#
_cell.length_a   1.000
_cell.length_b   1.000
_cell.length_c   1.000
_cell.angle_alpha   90.00
_cell.angle_beta   90.00
_cell.angle_gamma   90.00
#
_symmetry.space_group_name_H-M   'P 1'
#
loop_
_entity.id
_entity.type
_entity.pdbx_description
1 polymer ?
#
loop_
_entity_poly.entity_id
_entity_poly.type
_entity_poly.pdbx_seq_one_letter_code
_entity_poly.pdbx_strand_id
1 'polypeptide(L)'
;CKQPGRYRTDLPATAVVICFHNEAWSVLLRTVHSVLDRSPEHLIQEIILVDDYSDMPHLKRQLLDYMMNYPKVKIIRASKREGLIRARLLGAAAATAPVLTYLDSHCECTEGWLEPLLDRIARDPTTVVCPVIDVIDDTTLEYHWRDSGGVNVGGFDWNLQFNWHAVPEREKKRHKNSAEPVWSPTMAGGLFAIDRAFFERLGTYDSGFDIWGGENLELSFKTWMCGGTLEIVPCSHVGHIFRKRSPYKWRSGVNVLKRNSIRLSEVWLDEYAQYYYQRIGHDKGNYGDVSERKQLRSKLGCKSFKWYLDNVYPELFIPGEAVASGEIRNLGEGGNTCLDSPARKSDLHKPVGLYPCHRQGGNQIRNLDKEVCIDSSGKPEDLHQPVGLWPCHRQGDTEQD
;
A
#
# COMPACT_ATOMS: atom_id res chain seq x y z
N CYS A 1 -21.02 -4.64 -12.03
CA CYS A 1 -20.05 -5.72 -12.23
C CYS A 1 -20.61 -6.88 -13.07
N LYS A 2 -21.72 -7.50 -12.68
CA LYS A 2 -22.30 -8.69 -13.35
C LYS A 2 -22.98 -8.46 -14.71
N GLN A 3 -22.77 -7.32 -15.38
CA GLN A 3 -23.40 -7.06 -16.67
C GLN A 3 -22.76 -7.95 -17.76
N PRO A 4 -23.55 -8.66 -18.58
CA PRO A 4 -23.01 -9.47 -19.68
C PRO A 4 -22.19 -8.63 -20.66
N GLY A 5 -21.10 -9.21 -21.17
CA GLY A 5 -20.24 -8.54 -22.16
C GLY A 5 -19.42 -7.36 -21.62
N ARG A 6 -19.33 -7.18 -20.29
CA ARG A 6 -18.52 -6.10 -19.68
C ARG A 6 -17.03 -6.26 -19.93
N TYR A 7 -16.53 -7.49 -19.91
CA TYR A 7 -15.12 -7.83 -20.06
C TYR A 7 -14.82 -8.37 -21.45
N ARG A 8 -13.59 -8.19 -21.89
CA ARG A 8 -13.05 -8.81 -23.11
C ARG A 8 -13.13 -10.32 -23.03
N THR A 9 -13.28 -10.96 -24.19
CA THR A 9 -13.30 -12.44 -24.30
C THR A 9 -11.90 -13.04 -24.46
N ASP A 10 -10.92 -12.24 -24.88
CA ASP A 10 -9.53 -12.63 -25.14
C ASP A 10 -8.59 -12.20 -24.00
N LEU A 11 -8.95 -12.56 -22.77
CA LEU A 11 -8.15 -12.20 -21.59
C LEU A 11 -6.81 -12.97 -21.56
N PRO A 12 -5.71 -12.31 -21.16
CA PRO A 12 -4.41 -12.97 -21.01
C PRO A 12 -4.41 -13.93 -19.83
N ALA A 13 -3.72 -15.07 -19.95
CA ALA A 13 -3.52 -15.96 -18.80
C ALA A 13 -2.56 -15.34 -17.76
N THR A 14 -2.68 -15.75 -16.51
CA THR A 14 -1.86 -15.26 -15.40
C THR A 14 -1.13 -16.39 -14.68
N ALA A 15 0.04 -16.05 -14.12
CA ALA A 15 0.70 -16.80 -13.07
C ALA A 15 0.31 -16.17 -11.72
N VAL A 16 -0.32 -16.94 -10.84
CA VAL A 16 -0.65 -16.47 -9.49
C VAL A 16 0.52 -16.78 -8.56
N VAL A 17 1.18 -15.75 -8.04
CA VAL A 17 2.37 -15.90 -7.19
C VAL A 17 1.98 -15.67 -5.73
N ILE A 18 2.19 -16.69 -4.90
CA ILE A 18 1.86 -16.68 -3.47
C ILE A 18 3.15 -16.93 -2.68
N CYS A 19 3.68 -15.88 -2.06
CA CYS A 19 4.84 -16.01 -1.17
C CYS A 19 4.37 -16.35 0.24
N PHE A 20 5.07 -17.27 0.91
CA PHE A 20 4.74 -17.64 2.28
C PHE A 20 6.00 -17.94 3.09
N HIS A 21 5.90 -17.69 4.40
CA HIS A 21 6.88 -18.09 5.39
C HIS A 21 6.12 -18.51 6.64
N ASN A 22 6.26 -19.77 7.08
CA ASN A 22 5.63 -20.28 8.30
C ASN A 22 4.11 -20.03 8.37
N GLU A 23 3.43 -20.16 7.24
CA GLU A 23 1.99 -19.98 7.16
C GLU A 23 1.24 -21.18 7.76
N ALA A 24 0.07 -20.90 8.35
CA ALA A 24 -0.83 -21.94 8.81
C ALA A 24 -1.33 -22.79 7.64
N TRP A 25 -1.31 -24.12 7.81
CA TRP A 25 -1.67 -25.09 6.76
C TRP A 25 -3.04 -24.80 6.15
N SER A 26 -4.08 -24.66 6.98
CA SER A 26 -5.45 -24.43 6.52
C SER A 26 -5.61 -23.12 5.75
N VAL A 27 -4.90 -22.07 6.15
CA VAL A 27 -4.98 -20.73 5.57
C VAL A 27 -4.26 -20.67 4.21
N LEU A 28 -3.06 -21.25 4.13
CA LEU A 28 -2.33 -21.38 2.87
C LEU A 28 -3.15 -22.18 1.86
N LEU A 29 -3.65 -23.35 2.26
CA LEU A 29 -4.46 -24.18 1.38
C LEU A 29 -5.75 -23.48 0.95
N ARG A 30 -6.44 -22.78 1.86
CA ARG A 30 -7.65 -22.02 1.53
C ARG A 30 -7.38 -20.96 0.47
N THR A 31 -6.23 -20.28 0.54
CA THR A 31 -5.82 -19.32 -0.49
C THR A 31 -5.70 -20.00 -1.84
N VAL A 32 -4.93 -21.10 -1.92
CA VAL A 32 -4.71 -21.86 -3.17
C VAL A 32 -6.02 -22.40 -3.75
N HIS A 33 -6.86 -23.01 -2.91
CA HIS A 33 -8.15 -23.53 -3.32
C HIS A 33 -9.09 -22.42 -3.79
N SER A 34 -9.14 -21.27 -3.11
CA SER A 34 -9.98 -20.14 -3.58
C SER A 34 -9.58 -19.66 -4.98
N VAL A 35 -8.30 -19.70 -5.32
CA VAL A 35 -7.81 -19.37 -6.68
C VAL A 35 -8.26 -20.44 -7.68
N LEU A 36 -8.08 -21.72 -7.36
CA LEU A 36 -8.45 -22.83 -8.25
C LEU A 36 -9.97 -22.90 -8.48
N ASP A 37 -10.77 -22.73 -7.42
CA ASP A 37 -12.21 -22.94 -7.44
C ASP A 37 -12.97 -21.76 -8.06
N ARG A 38 -12.43 -20.53 -7.95
CA ARG A 38 -13.16 -19.29 -8.29
C ARG A 38 -12.50 -18.49 -9.43
N SER A 39 -11.59 -19.12 -10.17
CA SER A 39 -10.99 -18.52 -11.37
C SER A 39 -11.31 -19.37 -12.61
N PRO A 40 -11.62 -18.77 -13.77
CA PRO A 40 -11.77 -19.53 -15.00
C PRO A 40 -10.50 -20.32 -15.32
N GLU A 41 -10.64 -21.63 -15.55
CA GLU A 41 -9.50 -22.54 -15.66
C GLU A 41 -8.48 -22.10 -16.73
N HIS A 42 -8.95 -21.62 -17.88
CA HIS A 42 -8.10 -21.18 -18.98
C HIS A 42 -7.29 -19.90 -18.69
N LEU A 43 -7.67 -19.12 -17.67
CA LEU A 43 -6.94 -17.91 -17.26
C LEU A 43 -5.84 -18.20 -16.24
N ILE A 44 -5.92 -19.32 -15.52
CA ILE A 44 -4.86 -19.77 -14.61
C ILE A 44 -3.89 -20.65 -15.39
N GLN A 45 -2.74 -20.08 -15.78
CA GLN A 45 -1.66 -20.84 -16.40
C GLN A 45 -0.87 -21.62 -15.34
N GLU A 46 -0.55 -20.96 -14.22
CA GLU A 46 0.17 -21.58 -13.11
C GLU A 46 -0.07 -20.83 -11.79
N ILE A 47 0.07 -21.56 -10.68
CA ILE A 47 0.11 -21.02 -9.32
C ILE A 47 1.49 -21.34 -8.76
N ILE A 48 2.25 -20.32 -8.38
CA ILE A 48 3.62 -20.45 -7.91
C ILE A 48 3.65 -20.13 -6.41
N LEU A 49 3.81 -21.17 -5.59
CA LEU A 49 3.99 -21.05 -4.16
C LEU A 49 5.49 -20.87 -3.86
N VAL A 50 5.87 -19.71 -3.33
CA VAL A 50 7.26 -19.41 -2.99
C VAL A 50 7.46 -19.52 -1.47
N ASP A 51 8.11 -20.59 -1.03
CA ASP A 51 8.53 -20.81 0.35
C ASP A 51 9.77 -19.96 0.66
N ASP A 52 9.60 -18.85 1.38
CA ASP A 52 10.68 -18.00 1.88
C ASP A 52 11.32 -18.60 3.13
N TYR A 53 11.86 -19.82 2.99
CA TYR A 53 12.63 -20.50 4.04
C TYR A 53 11.85 -20.76 5.34
N SER A 54 10.64 -21.33 5.23
CA SER A 54 9.85 -21.81 6.37
C SER A 54 10.58 -22.90 7.15
N ASP A 55 10.32 -23.04 8.44
CA ASP A 55 10.84 -24.13 9.30
C ASP A 55 9.75 -25.09 9.78
N MET A 56 8.47 -24.74 9.62
CA MET A 56 7.35 -25.59 10.01
C MET A 56 7.29 -26.91 9.19
N PRO A 57 7.23 -28.09 9.85
CA PRO A 57 7.27 -29.39 9.16
C PRO A 57 6.17 -29.59 8.10
N HIS A 58 4.95 -29.09 8.35
CA HIS A 58 3.82 -29.24 7.41
C HIS A 58 4.07 -28.53 6.07
N LEU A 59 4.93 -27.50 6.04
CA LEU A 59 5.25 -26.76 4.81
C LEU A 59 6.35 -27.43 3.97
N LYS A 60 6.89 -28.57 4.42
CA LYS A 60 7.96 -29.30 3.75
C LYS A 60 7.40 -30.42 2.87
N ARG A 61 7.68 -31.67 3.22
CA ARG A 61 7.28 -32.83 2.42
C ARG A 61 5.76 -32.96 2.30
N GLN A 62 5.03 -32.73 3.39
CA GLN A 62 3.57 -32.81 3.38
C GLN A 62 2.93 -31.86 2.36
N LEU A 63 3.40 -30.60 2.27
CA LEU A 63 2.90 -29.65 1.27
C LEU A 63 3.23 -30.08 -0.16
N LEU A 64 4.43 -30.62 -0.40
CA LEU A 64 4.80 -31.16 -1.72
C LEU A 64 3.88 -32.31 -2.12
N ASP A 65 3.74 -33.31 -1.26
CA ASP A 65 2.92 -34.49 -1.52
C ASP A 65 1.44 -34.11 -1.74
N TYR A 66 0.92 -33.13 -0.99
CA TYR A 66 -0.44 -32.62 -1.18
C TYR A 66 -0.63 -31.93 -2.54
N MET A 67 0.32 -31.08 -2.94
CA MET A 67 0.22 -30.28 -4.16
C MET A 67 0.49 -31.07 -5.45
N MET A 68 1.02 -32.30 -5.36
CA MET A 68 1.16 -33.19 -6.51
C MET A 68 -0.17 -33.48 -7.23
N ASN A 69 -1.30 -33.38 -6.54
CA ASN A 69 -2.62 -33.58 -7.12
C ASN A 69 -3.12 -32.37 -7.94
N TYR A 70 -2.41 -31.24 -7.92
CA TYR A 70 -2.81 -30.00 -8.57
C TYR A 70 -1.74 -29.58 -9.58
N PRO A 71 -1.81 -30.03 -10.85
CA PRO A 71 -0.71 -29.89 -11.82
C PRO A 71 -0.35 -28.44 -12.17
N LYS A 72 -1.26 -27.49 -11.93
CA LYS A 72 -1.01 -26.04 -12.11
C LYS A 72 -0.21 -25.44 -10.96
N VAL A 73 -0.08 -26.12 -9.82
CA VAL A 73 0.61 -25.62 -8.63
C VAL A 73 2.07 -26.05 -8.65
N LYS A 74 2.98 -25.08 -8.54
CA LYS A 74 4.43 -25.29 -8.44
C LYS A 74 4.93 -24.72 -7.11
N ILE A 75 5.86 -25.42 -6.47
CA ILE A 75 6.49 -24.96 -5.22
C ILE A 75 7.95 -24.62 -5.50
N ILE A 76 8.33 -23.40 -5.18
CA ILE A 76 9.72 -22.90 -5.23
C ILE A 76 10.18 -22.66 -3.81
N ARG A 77 11.40 -23.06 -3.48
CA ARG A 77 11.97 -22.89 -2.14
C ARG A 77 13.21 -22.01 -2.19
N ALA A 78 13.21 -20.94 -1.41
CA ALA A 78 14.39 -20.13 -1.19
C ALA A 78 15.42 -20.93 -0.37
N SER A 79 16.71 -20.77 -0.70
CA SER A 79 17.82 -21.45 0.00
C SER A 79 18.17 -20.82 1.35
N LYS A 80 17.72 -19.59 1.58
CA LYS A 80 17.80 -18.82 2.83
C LYS A 80 16.60 -17.90 2.94
N ARG A 81 16.37 -17.31 4.11
CA ARG A 81 15.30 -16.32 4.30
C ARG A 81 15.65 -15.00 3.61
N GLU A 82 15.04 -14.77 2.47
CA GLU A 82 15.25 -13.60 1.61
C GLU A 82 14.28 -12.46 1.94
N GLY A 83 13.08 -12.80 2.43
CA GLY A 83 11.98 -11.87 2.69
C GLY A 83 11.05 -11.67 1.49
N LEU A 84 9.91 -11.02 1.74
CA LEU A 84 8.78 -10.92 0.80
C LEU A 84 9.21 -10.40 -0.58
N ILE A 85 9.98 -9.30 -0.62
CA ILE A 85 10.32 -8.62 -1.87
C ILE A 85 11.09 -9.57 -2.80
N ARG A 86 12.12 -10.24 -2.28
CA ARG A 86 12.94 -11.17 -3.05
C ARG A 86 12.23 -12.49 -3.33
N ALA A 87 11.38 -12.95 -2.42
CA ALA A 87 10.50 -14.09 -2.69
C ALA A 87 9.56 -13.81 -3.87
N ARG A 88 9.01 -12.59 -3.98
CA ARG A 88 8.21 -12.17 -5.14
C ARG A 88 9.01 -12.14 -6.43
N LEU A 89 10.28 -11.72 -6.37
CA LEU A 89 11.20 -11.75 -7.52
C LEU A 89 11.53 -13.19 -7.95
N LEU A 90 11.72 -14.12 -6.99
CA LEU A 90 11.90 -15.55 -7.29
C LEU A 90 10.67 -16.12 -8.00
N GLY A 91 9.46 -15.76 -7.53
CA GLY A 91 8.21 -16.14 -8.17
C GLY A 91 8.07 -15.56 -9.58
N ALA A 92 8.39 -14.27 -9.76
CA ALA A 92 8.37 -13.61 -11.07
C ALA A 92 9.32 -14.27 -12.07
N ALA A 93 10.55 -14.58 -11.64
CA ALA A 93 11.58 -15.19 -12.48
C ALA A 93 11.21 -16.60 -12.95
N ALA A 94 10.39 -17.32 -12.17
CA ALA A 94 9.91 -18.65 -12.54
C ALA A 94 8.61 -18.65 -13.33
N ALA A 95 7.89 -17.53 -13.37
CA ALA A 95 6.63 -17.39 -14.07
C ALA A 95 6.82 -17.32 -15.59
N THR A 96 5.94 -18.02 -16.29
CA THR A 96 5.92 -18.11 -17.76
C THR A 96 4.69 -17.45 -18.38
N ALA A 97 3.67 -17.13 -17.57
CA ALA A 97 2.47 -16.44 -18.02
C ALA A 97 2.74 -14.97 -18.41
N PRO A 98 1.90 -14.38 -19.29
CA PRO A 98 2.04 -12.98 -19.67
C PRO A 98 1.71 -12.01 -18.53
N VAL A 99 0.81 -12.39 -17.60
CA VAL A 99 0.45 -11.58 -16.43
C VAL A 99 0.95 -12.24 -15.14
N LEU A 100 1.43 -11.43 -14.20
CA LEU A 100 1.71 -11.83 -12.83
C LEU A 100 0.58 -11.32 -11.93
N THR A 101 -0.03 -12.21 -11.13
CA THR A 101 -1.01 -11.84 -10.11
C THR A 101 -0.47 -12.25 -8.74
N TYR A 102 -0.12 -11.28 -7.90
CA TYR A 102 0.38 -11.52 -6.56
C TYR A 102 -0.78 -11.60 -5.57
N LEU A 103 -0.71 -12.59 -4.68
CA LEU A 103 -1.58 -12.73 -3.52
C LEU A 103 -0.74 -13.06 -2.29
N ASP A 104 -1.15 -12.57 -1.12
CA ASP A 104 -0.58 -13.02 0.14
C ASP A 104 -1.13 -14.43 0.49
N SER A 105 -0.40 -15.19 1.31
CA SER A 105 -0.71 -16.59 1.65
C SER A 105 -1.91 -16.81 2.58
N HIS A 106 -2.64 -15.74 2.87
CA HIS A 106 -3.80 -15.70 3.76
C HIS A 106 -4.91 -14.84 3.17
N CYS A 107 -5.27 -15.18 1.93
CA CYS A 107 -6.35 -14.55 1.18
C CYS A 107 -7.47 -15.53 0.84
N GLU A 108 -8.63 -15.00 0.46
CA GLU A 108 -9.71 -15.77 -0.13
C GLU A 108 -10.33 -14.97 -1.30
N CYS A 109 -10.18 -15.48 -2.52
CA CYS A 109 -10.68 -14.85 -3.74
C CYS A 109 -12.20 -14.99 -3.86
N THR A 110 -12.92 -13.98 -4.37
CA THR A 110 -14.38 -14.10 -4.61
C THR A 110 -14.69 -14.62 -6.01
N GLU A 111 -15.94 -15.02 -6.28
CA GLU A 111 -16.36 -15.36 -7.65
C GLU A 111 -16.25 -14.14 -8.58
N GLY A 112 -15.60 -14.32 -9.73
CA GLY A 112 -15.41 -13.25 -10.72
C GLY A 112 -14.36 -12.22 -10.33
N TRP A 113 -13.44 -12.55 -9.41
CA TRP A 113 -12.39 -11.65 -8.97
C TRP A 113 -11.32 -11.39 -10.06
N LEU A 114 -11.08 -12.34 -10.96
CA LEU A 114 -9.88 -12.33 -11.80
C LEU A 114 -10.09 -11.58 -13.12
N GLU A 115 -11.20 -11.85 -13.80
CA GLU A 115 -11.55 -11.29 -15.10
C GLU A 115 -11.54 -9.75 -15.13
N PRO A 116 -12.07 -9.04 -14.10
CA PRO A 116 -12.01 -7.58 -14.06
C PRO A 116 -10.58 -7.05 -14.01
N LEU A 117 -9.64 -7.76 -13.36
CA LEU A 117 -8.24 -7.35 -13.29
C LEU A 117 -7.56 -7.56 -14.66
N LEU A 118 -7.71 -8.75 -15.22
CA LEU A 118 -7.08 -9.10 -16.50
C LEU A 118 -7.63 -8.28 -17.67
N ASP A 119 -8.92 -7.88 -17.63
CA ASP A 119 -9.51 -7.01 -18.65
C ASP A 119 -8.83 -5.64 -18.73
N ARG A 120 -8.41 -5.08 -17.60
CA ARG A 120 -7.68 -3.80 -17.57
C ARG A 120 -6.32 -3.91 -18.22
N ILE A 121 -5.57 -4.95 -17.87
CA ILE A 121 -4.25 -5.23 -18.44
C ILE A 121 -4.35 -5.54 -19.95
N ALA A 122 -5.40 -6.27 -20.36
CA ALA A 122 -5.65 -6.58 -21.77
C ALA A 122 -5.98 -5.32 -22.61
N ARG A 123 -6.53 -4.27 -22.00
CA ARG A 123 -6.80 -2.98 -22.65
C ARG A 123 -5.56 -2.10 -22.70
N ASP A 124 -4.79 -2.08 -21.62
CA ASP A 124 -3.53 -1.35 -21.54
C ASP A 124 -2.54 -2.13 -20.66
N PRO A 125 -1.49 -2.74 -21.25
CA PRO A 125 -0.51 -3.55 -20.53
C PRO A 125 0.37 -2.73 -19.58
N THR A 126 0.28 -1.40 -19.62
CA THR A 126 0.98 -0.50 -18.68
C THR A 126 0.16 -0.18 -17.42
N THR A 127 -1.01 -0.81 -17.27
CA THR A 127 -1.88 -0.68 -16.09
C THR A 127 -1.53 -1.73 -15.04
N VAL A 128 -1.25 -1.28 -13.82
CA VAL A 128 -1.18 -2.14 -12.63
C VAL A 128 -2.52 -2.07 -11.94
N VAL A 129 -3.09 -3.21 -11.60
CA VAL A 129 -4.44 -3.28 -11.03
C VAL A 129 -4.46 -3.99 -9.70
N CYS A 130 -5.24 -3.48 -8.77
CA CYS A 130 -5.48 -4.08 -7.46
C CYS A 130 -6.97 -4.43 -7.30
N PRO A 131 -7.29 -5.56 -6.68
CA PRO A 131 -8.65 -5.82 -6.22
C PRO A 131 -9.01 -4.87 -5.07
N VAL A 132 -10.30 -4.75 -4.78
CA VAL A 132 -10.76 -4.33 -3.46
C VAL A 132 -10.34 -5.41 -2.46
N ILE A 133 -9.60 -4.99 -1.44
CA ILE A 133 -9.12 -5.88 -0.39
C ILE A 133 -10.14 -5.86 0.75
N ASP A 134 -10.94 -6.91 0.82
CA ASP A 134 -11.92 -7.11 1.88
C ASP A 134 -11.26 -7.68 3.13
N VAL A 135 -11.92 -7.54 4.28
CA VAL A 135 -11.37 -7.98 5.57
C VAL A 135 -11.89 -9.37 5.90
N ILE A 136 -11.00 -10.32 6.16
CA ILE A 136 -11.33 -11.57 6.83
C ILE A 136 -10.90 -11.44 8.29
N ASP A 137 -11.84 -11.59 9.22
CA ASP A 137 -11.55 -11.48 10.66
C ASP A 137 -10.54 -12.55 11.10
N ASP A 138 -9.50 -12.15 11.84
CA ASP A 138 -8.40 -13.04 12.22
C ASP A 138 -8.77 -14.07 13.31
N THR A 139 -9.95 -13.92 13.90
CA THR A 139 -10.45 -14.75 15.00
C THR A 139 -11.64 -15.61 14.57
N THR A 140 -12.66 -15.02 13.94
CA THR A 140 -13.89 -15.71 13.52
C THR A 140 -13.81 -16.25 12.10
N LEU A 141 -12.85 -15.76 11.29
CA LEU A 141 -12.76 -15.99 9.84
C LEU A 141 -14.00 -15.49 9.07
N GLU A 142 -14.80 -14.59 9.65
CA GLU A 142 -15.91 -13.94 8.95
C GLU A 142 -15.38 -13.04 7.82
N TYR A 143 -16.03 -13.13 6.66
CA TYR A 143 -15.70 -12.33 5.48
C TYR A 143 -16.51 -11.03 5.48
N HIS A 144 -15.86 -9.90 5.73
CA HIS A 144 -16.45 -8.58 5.68
C HIS A 144 -16.21 -7.93 4.32
N TRP A 145 -17.20 -8.05 3.45
CA TRP A 145 -17.20 -7.41 2.12
C TRP A 145 -17.66 -5.95 2.21
N ARG A 146 -17.16 -5.11 1.30
CA ARG A 146 -17.67 -3.75 1.08
C ARG A 146 -18.31 -3.60 -0.29
N ASP A 147 -19.33 -2.78 -0.40
CA ASP A 147 -19.91 -2.46 -1.70
C ASP A 147 -19.01 -1.51 -2.51
N SER A 148 -19.33 -1.38 -3.81
CA SER A 148 -18.58 -0.51 -4.72
C SER A 148 -18.64 0.99 -4.37
N GLY A 149 -19.58 1.42 -3.51
CA GLY A 149 -19.68 2.80 -3.03
C GLY A 149 -18.67 3.12 -1.92
N GLY A 150 -18.16 2.10 -1.21
CA GLY A 150 -17.19 2.22 -0.13
C GLY A 150 -15.74 1.93 -0.50
N VAL A 151 -15.39 2.00 -1.79
CA VAL A 151 -14.02 1.77 -2.28
C VAL A 151 -13.08 2.84 -1.74
N ASN A 152 -11.90 2.41 -1.30
CA ASN A 152 -10.81 3.30 -0.89
C ASN A 152 -9.66 3.21 -1.87
N VAL A 153 -8.90 4.30 -1.98
CA VAL A 153 -7.63 4.37 -2.72
C VAL A 153 -6.47 4.43 -1.73
N GLY A 154 -5.29 4.03 -2.20
CA GLY A 154 -4.06 4.09 -1.42
C GLY A 154 -3.45 5.48 -1.44
N GLY A 155 -3.01 5.95 -0.28
CA GLY A 155 -2.15 7.11 -0.12
C GLY A 155 -0.85 6.78 0.62
N PHE A 156 -0.17 7.83 1.06
CA PHE A 156 0.94 7.74 1.99
C PHE A 156 1.12 9.06 2.74
N ASP A 157 1.78 9.01 3.89
CA ASP A 157 2.22 10.20 4.64
C ASP A 157 3.71 10.51 4.39
N TRP A 158 4.25 11.60 4.95
CA TRP A 158 5.70 11.88 4.79
C TRP A 158 6.60 11.04 5.73
N ASN A 159 6.05 10.09 6.50
CA ASN A 159 6.81 8.96 7.07
C ASN A 159 7.02 7.85 6.04
N LEU A 160 6.45 7.98 4.83
CA LEU A 160 6.40 6.95 3.79
C LEU A 160 5.67 5.70 4.29
N GLN A 161 4.64 5.89 5.09
CA GLN A 161 3.72 4.84 5.50
C GLN A 161 2.47 4.88 4.63
N PHE A 162 2.02 3.70 4.24
CA PHE A 162 0.79 3.53 3.47
C PHE A 162 -0.44 3.76 4.37
N ASN A 163 -1.46 4.41 3.82
CA ASN A 163 -2.77 4.61 4.43
C ASN A 163 -3.88 4.53 3.38
N TRP A 164 -5.11 4.33 3.84
CA TRP A 164 -6.29 4.27 2.99
C TRP A 164 -7.04 5.61 3.04
N HIS A 165 -7.46 6.10 1.88
CA HIS A 165 -8.30 7.28 1.75
C HIS A 165 -9.57 6.97 0.98
N ALA A 166 -10.63 7.73 1.25
CA ALA A 166 -11.79 7.74 0.37
C ALA A 166 -11.38 8.20 -1.04
N VAL A 167 -12.11 7.75 -2.06
CA VAL A 167 -11.90 8.24 -3.44
C VAL A 167 -12.06 9.77 -3.46
N PRO A 168 -11.08 10.54 -3.93
CA PRO A 168 -11.20 12.00 -3.97
C PRO A 168 -12.25 12.46 -4.97
N GLU A 169 -12.88 13.61 -4.72
CA GLU A 169 -13.95 14.16 -5.58
C GLU A 169 -13.52 14.36 -7.03
N ARG A 170 -12.25 14.71 -7.25
CA ARG A 170 -11.65 14.82 -8.59
C ARG A 170 -11.76 13.50 -9.36
N GLU A 171 -11.50 12.39 -8.69
CA GLU A 171 -11.59 11.06 -9.28
C GLU A 171 -13.04 10.62 -9.43
N LYS A 172 -13.90 10.82 -8.42
CA LYS A 172 -15.33 10.49 -8.51
C LYS A 172 -16.01 11.15 -9.73
N LYS A 173 -15.67 12.41 -10.03
CA LYS A 173 -16.21 13.15 -11.18
C LYS A 173 -15.84 12.56 -12.55
N ARG A 174 -14.83 11.69 -12.63
CA ARG A 174 -14.43 11.01 -13.88
C ARG A 174 -15.31 9.82 -14.21
N HIS A 175 -16.07 9.31 -13.23
CA HIS A 175 -16.84 8.07 -13.32
C HIS A 175 -18.32 8.33 -13.47
N LYS A 176 -19.01 7.47 -14.22
CA LYS A 176 -20.47 7.52 -14.37
C LYS A 176 -21.18 6.63 -13.35
N ASN A 177 -20.49 5.63 -12.83
CA ASN A 177 -20.99 4.72 -11.79
C ASN A 177 -19.84 4.19 -10.91
N SER A 178 -20.19 3.67 -9.74
CA SER A 178 -19.24 3.19 -8.72
C SER A 178 -18.49 1.89 -9.08
N ALA A 179 -18.88 1.21 -10.15
CA ALA A 179 -18.25 -0.05 -10.56
C ALA A 179 -17.09 0.15 -11.56
N GLU A 180 -16.76 1.38 -11.92
CA GLU A 180 -15.64 1.74 -12.78
C GLU A 180 -14.31 1.71 -12.00
N PRO A 181 -13.19 1.24 -12.60
CA PRO A 181 -11.87 1.29 -11.97
C PRO A 181 -11.48 2.71 -11.58
N VAL A 182 -10.93 2.88 -10.39
CA VAL A 182 -10.51 4.19 -9.85
C VAL A 182 -9.00 4.30 -9.80
N TRP A 183 -8.46 5.45 -10.17
CA TRP A 183 -7.04 5.72 -10.03
C TRP A 183 -6.63 5.82 -8.57
N SER A 184 -5.54 5.14 -8.24
CA SER A 184 -4.99 5.08 -6.88
C SER A 184 -3.57 5.65 -6.85
N PRO A 185 -3.29 6.66 -6.02
CA PRO A 185 -1.93 7.18 -5.88
C PRO A 185 -0.90 6.12 -5.51
N THR A 186 -1.27 5.22 -4.59
CA THR A 186 -0.45 4.10 -4.16
C THR A 186 -1.27 2.82 -4.06
N MET A 187 -0.61 1.68 -3.85
CA MET A 187 -1.26 0.42 -3.52
C MET A 187 -0.78 -0.11 -2.17
N ALA A 188 -1.60 -0.94 -1.53
CA ALA A 188 -1.18 -1.70 -0.34
C ALA A 188 -0.02 -2.65 -0.67
N GLY A 189 0.00 -3.18 -1.91
CA GLY A 189 1.09 -3.98 -2.44
C GLY A 189 1.01 -5.47 -2.14
N GLY A 190 0.13 -5.93 -1.24
CA GLY A 190 -0.12 -7.35 -0.98
C GLY A 190 -0.68 -8.08 -2.20
N LEU A 191 -1.74 -7.50 -2.78
CA LEU A 191 -2.54 -8.10 -3.84
C LEU A 191 -2.60 -7.16 -5.05
N PHE A 192 -2.12 -7.62 -6.21
CA PHE A 192 -2.19 -6.87 -7.48
C PHE A 192 -1.90 -7.77 -8.68
N ALA A 193 -2.30 -7.34 -9.87
CA ALA A 193 -1.90 -7.94 -11.13
C ALA A 193 -1.16 -6.92 -12.02
N ILE A 194 -0.18 -7.40 -12.77
CA ILE A 194 0.68 -6.61 -13.65
C ILE A 194 1.12 -7.43 -14.86
N ASP A 195 1.19 -6.79 -16.03
CA ASP A 195 1.84 -7.39 -17.20
C ASP A 195 3.33 -7.68 -16.90
N ARG A 196 3.79 -8.89 -17.20
CA ARG A 196 5.14 -9.34 -16.85
C ARG A 196 6.21 -8.52 -17.58
N ALA A 197 6.01 -8.22 -18.85
CA ALA A 197 6.96 -7.42 -19.63
C ALA A 197 6.99 -5.97 -19.13
N PHE A 198 5.85 -5.42 -18.70
CA PHE A 198 5.82 -4.12 -18.05
C PHE A 198 6.54 -4.12 -16.70
N PHE A 199 6.34 -5.15 -15.86
CA PHE A 199 7.06 -5.29 -14.60
C PHE A 199 8.57 -5.35 -14.80
N GLU A 200 9.04 -6.10 -15.80
CA GLU A 200 10.45 -6.16 -16.20
C GLU A 200 10.96 -4.80 -16.72
N ARG A 201 10.16 -4.09 -17.54
CA ARG A 201 10.47 -2.74 -18.03
C ARG A 201 10.67 -1.75 -16.90
N LEU A 202 9.87 -1.83 -15.83
CA LEU A 202 10.00 -1.01 -14.62
C LEU A 202 11.20 -1.42 -13.74
N GLY A 203 11.98 -2.41 -14.16
CA GLY A 203 13.12 -2.95 -13.41
C GLY A 203 12.71 -3.81 -12.21
N THR A 204 11.49 -4.37 -12.23
CA THR A 204 10.86 -5.15 -11.15
C THR A 204 10.89 -4.41 -9.81
N TYR A 205 11.05 -5.09 -8.68
CA TYR A 205 11.34 -4.43 -7.40
C TYR A 205 12.83 -4.07 -7.27
N ASP A 206 13.13 -3.08 -6.43
CA ASP A 206 14.51 -2.84 -6.02
C ASP A 206 15.04 -4.02 -5.18
N SER A 207 15.92 -4.84 -5.77
CA SER A 207 16.58 -5.98 -5.12
C SER A 207 17.45 -5.58 -3.91
N GLY A 208 17.79 -4.29 -3.80
CA GLY A 208 18.47 -3.71 -2.64
C GLY A 208 17.56 -3.47 -1.43
N PHE A 209 16.24 -3.55 -1.59
CA PHE A 209 15.32 -3.55 -0.45
C PHE A 209 15.50 -4.84 0.34
N ASP A 210 15.42 -4.71 1.66
CA ASP A 210 15.55 -5.83 2.58
C ASP A 210 14.19 -6.20 3.16
N ILE A 211 13.93 -7.51 3.27
CA ILE A 211 12.74 -8.15 3.85
C ILE A 211 11.39 -7.65 3.29
N TRP A 212 10.91 -6.52 3.80
CA TRP A 212 9.58 -5.96 3.57
C TRP A 212 9.54 -4.47 3.91
N GLY A 213 8.67 -3.73 3.23
CA GLY A 213 8.32 -2.35 3.50
C GLY A 213 8.88 -1.38 2.47
N GLY A 214 8.03 -0.48 2.00
CA GLY A 214 8.34 0.55 1.01
C GLY A 214 8.23 0.08 -0.44
N GLU A 215 8.23 -1.23 -0.73
CA GLU A 215 8.16 -1.77 -2.09
C GLU A 215 6.85 -1.43 -2.79
N ASN A 216 5.77 -1.34 -2.02
CA ASN A 216 4.44 -0.99 -2.50
C ASN A 216 4.42 0.47 -3.00
N LEU A 217 5.01 1.39 -2.24
CA LEU A 217 5.17 2.79 -2.64
C LEU A 217 6.14 2.92 -3.83
N GLU A 218 7.25 2.17 -3.80
CA GLU A 218 8.25 2.21 -4.86
C GLU A 218 7.68 1.81 -6.22
N LEU A 219 6.95 0.70 -6.27
CA LEU A 219 6.30 0.25 -7.50
C LEU A 219 5.15 1.19 -7.91
N SER A 220 4.45 1.81 -6.94
CA SER A 220 3.43 2.82 -7.24
C SER A 220 4.04 4.03 -7.96
N PHE A 221 5.17 4.56 -7.44
CA PHE A 221 5.88 5.70 -8.04
C PHE A 221 6.45 5.33 -9.41
N LYS A 222 7.10 4.17 -9.55
CA LYS A 222 7.53 3.64 -10.85
C LYS A 222 6.41 3.62 -11.87
N THR A 223 5.27 3.05 -11.49
CA THR A 223 4.13 2.88 -12.39
C THR A 223 3.66 4.22 -12.91
N TRP A 224 3.33 5.15 -12.02
CA TRP A 224 2.82 6.46 -12.40
C TRP A 224 3.85 7.33 -13.12
N MET A 225 5.06 7.41 -12.57
CA MET A 225 6.08 8.33 -13.08
C MET A 225 6.70 7.83 -14.38
N CYS A 226 6.67 6.52 -14.66
CA CYS A 226 7.29 5.94 -15.85
C CYS A 226 6.25 5.50 -16.92
N GLY A 227 5.07 6.14 -16.93
CA GLY A 227 4.12 6.07 -18.03
C GLY A 227 3.13 4.90 -17.99
N GLY A 228 2.84 4.37 -16.80
CA GLY A 228 1.72 3.46 -16.55
C GLY A 228 0.63 4.11 -15.69
N THR A 229 -0.35 3.29 -15.29
CA THR A 229 -1.43 3.70 -14.39
C THR A 229 -1.62 2.67 -13.28
N LEU A 230 -2.11 3.11 -12.12
CA LEU A 230 -2.41 2.24 -10.98
C LEU A 230 -3.89 2.36 -10.62
N GLU A 231 -4.61 1.26 -10.67
CA GLU A 231 -6.08 1.24 -10.50
C GLU A 231 -6.51 0.30 -9.36
N ILE A 232 -7.48 0.72 -8.56
CA ILE A 232 -8.32 -0.23 -7.80
C ILE A 232 -9.51 -0.60 -8.68
N VAL A 233 -9.83 -1.89 -8.79
CA VAL A 233 -10.92 -2.39 -9.63
C VAL A 233 -12.11 -2.80 -8.74
N PRO A 234 -13.18 -1.99 -8.61
CA PRO A 234 -14.30 -2.25 -7.69
C PRO A 234 -15.10 -3.52 -7.95
N CYS A 235 -14.89 -4.16 -9.09
CA CYS A 235 -15.55 -5.43 -9.42
C CYS A 235 -14.74 -6.67 -9.04
N SER A 236 -13.50 -6.49 -8.60
CA SER A 236 -12.63 -7.56 -8.17
C SER A 236 -12.47 -7.49 -6.66
N HIS A 237 -12.88 -8.54 -5.94
CA HIS A 237 -12.79 -8.60 -4.49
C HIS A 237 -11.96 -9.80 -4.06
N VAL A 238 -11.02 -9.55 -3.16
CA VAL A 238 -10.23 -10.60 -2.51
C VAL A 238 -10.15 -10.29 -1.02
N GLY A 239 -10.57 -11.25 -0.21
CA GLY A 239 -10.50 -11.11 1.24
C GLY A 239 -9.08 -11.37 1.72
N HIS A 240 -8.65 -10.63 2.73
CA HIS A 240 -7.33 -10.75 3.33
C HIS A 240 -7.45 -10.81 4.87
N ILE A 241 -6.71 -11.72 5.50
CA ILE A 241 -6.67 -11.81 6.97
C ILE A 241 -5.74 -10.73 7.53
N PHE A 242 -6.32 -9.63 8.03
CA PHE A 242 -5.57 -8.54 8.65
C PHE A 242 -5.17 -8.89 10.08
N ARG A 243 -3.88 -9.11 10.30
CA ARG A 243 -3.34 -9.46 11.63
C ARG A 243 -3.07 -8.22 12.46
N LYS A 244 -3.33 -8.30 13.76
CA LYS A 244 -3.01 -7.23 14.73
C LYS A 244 -1.50 -6.99 14.91
N ARG A 245 -0.67 -8.02 14.68
CA ARG A 245 0.80 -7.97 14.80
C ARG A 245 1.45 -8.86 13.75
N SER A 246 2.59 -8.43 13.23
CA SER A 246 3.42 -9.28 12.37
C SER A 246 3.97 -10.46 13.19
N PRO A 247 3.78 -11.71 12.74
CA PRO A 247 4.25 -12.90 13.45
C PRO A 247 5.75 -13.19 13.21
N TYR A 248 6.40 -12.41 12.33
CA TYR A 248 7.71 -12.72 11.82
C TYR A 248 8.83 -12.16 12.69
N LYS A 249 9.87 -12.96 12.89
CA LYS A 249 11.10 -12.52 13.57
C LYS A 249 11.86 -11.55 12.66
N TRP A 250 12.11 -10.35 13.15
CA TRP A 250 12.96 -9.36 12.49
C TRP A 250 14.43 -9.62 12.85
N ARG A 251 15.34 -9.30 11.92
CA ARG A 251 16.78 -9.33 12.22
C ARG A 251 17.09 -8.20 13.21
N SER A 252 17.74 -8.55 14.33
CA SER A 252 18.11 -7.60 15.37
C SER A 252 19.14 -6.58 14.85
N GLY A 253 19.00 -5.30 15.24
CA GLY A 253 20.02 -4.27 15.02
C GLY A 253 19.97 -3.53 13.67
N VAL A 254 18.99 -3.82 12.79
CA VAL A 254 18.82 -3.10 11.52
C VAL A 254 17.41 -2.54 11.43
N ASN A 255 17.27 -1.22 11.24
CA ASN A 255 15.99 -0.62 10.89
C ASN A 255 15.74 -0.77 9.38
N VAL A 256 15.21 -1.95 9.02
CA VAL A 256 14.93 -2.35 7.63
C VAL A 256 14.00 -1.37 6.92
N LEU A 257 12.93 -0.94 7.60
CA LEU A 257 11.97 0.02 7.05
C LEU A 257 12.65 1.35 6.73
N LYS A 258 13.41 1.92 7.67
CA LYS A 258 14.18 3.15 7.44
C LYS A 258 15.11 3.00 6.24
N ARG A 259 15.85 1.90 6.14
CA ARG A 259 16.74 1.64 5.00
C ARG A 259 16.00 1.65 3.66
N ASN A 260 14.89 0.91 3.54
CA ASN A 260 14.12 0.83 2.30
C ASN A 260 13.49 2.18 1.93
N SER A 261 12.92 2.89 2.92
CA SER A 261 12.36 4.23 2.74
C SER A 261 13.39 5.24 2.27
N ILE A 262 14.65 5.17 2.73
CA ILE A 262 15.72 6.05 2.24
C ILE A 262 16.10 5.70 0.80
N ARG A 263 16.23 4.41 0.46
CA ARG A 263 16.49 3.99 -0.93
C ARG A 263 15.41 4.50 -1.89
N LEU A 264 14.15 4.35 -1.50
CA LEU A 264 13.00 4.92 -2.21
C LEU A 264 13.12 6.44 -2.34
N SER A 265 13.42 7.12 -1.23
CA SER A 265 13.52 8.59 -1.17
C SER A 265 14.58 9.12 -2.11
N GLU A 266 15.75 8.51 -2.08
CA GLU A 266 16.91 8.87 -2.90
C GLU A 266 16.65 8.71 -4.39
N VAL A 267 15.78 7.78 -4.80
CA VAL A 267 15.52 7.49 -6.21
C VAL A 267 14.30 8.22 -6.73
N TRP A 268 13.24 8.39 -5.94
CA TRP A 268 11.91 8.73 -6.46
C TRP A 268 11.34 10.05 -5.96
N LEU A 269 11.79 10.59 -4.83
CA LEU A 269 11.15 11.76 -4.20
C LEU A 269 11.76 13.11 -4.60
N ASP A 270 12.83 13.14 -5.38
CA ASP A 270 13.54 14.36 -5.79
C ASP A 270 13.82 15.30 -4.60
N GLU A 271 13.54 16.60 -4.71
CA GLU A 271 13.68 17.59 -3.64
C GLU A 271 12.75 17.33 -2.44
N TYR A 272 11.66 16.59 -2.62
CA TYR A 272 10.69 16.26 -1.58
C TYR A 272 11.22 15.20 -0.60
N ALA A 273 12.30 14.51 -0.95
CA ALA A 273 13.00 13.58 -0.04
C ALA A 273 13.40 14.26 1.28
N GLN A 274 13.60 15.58 1.28
CA GLN A 274 13.91 16.37 2.47
C GLN A 274 12.88 16.21 3.60
N TYR A 275 11.59 16.04 3.28
CA TYR A 275 10.55 15.90 4.30
C TYR A 275 10.66 14.60 5.07
N TYR A 276 11.04 13.51 4.40
CA TYR A 276 11.36 12.26 5.07
C TYR A 276 12.68 12.38 5.85
N TYR A 277 13.69 13.03 5.27
CA TYR A 277 14.99 13.22 5.95
C TYR A 277 14.86 14.01 7.26
N GLN A 278 14.05 15.05 7.30
CA GLN A 278 13.81 15.82 8.53
C GLN A 278 13.24 14.95 9.66
N ARG A 279 12.36 14.00 9.35
CA ARG A 279 11.74 13.11 10.34
C ARG A 279 12.70 12.10 10.94
N ILE A 280 13.67 11.64 10.15
CA ILE A 280 14.73 10.74 10.63
C ILE A 280 15.95 11.51 11.20
N GLY A 281 15.82 12.83 11.44
CA GLY A 281 16.90 13.67 11.96
C GLY A 281 18.06 13.84 10.99
N HIS A 282 17.81 13.74 9.69
CA HIS A 282 18.79 13.69 8.59
C HIS A 282 19.83 12.57 8.68
N ASP A 283 19.69 11.65 9.63
CA ASP A 283 20.54 10.46 9.72
C ASP A 283 20.07 9.44 8.68
N LYS A 284 20.72 9.43 7.51
CA LYS A 284 20.43 8.46 6.46
C LYS A 284 21.04 7.08 6.72
N GLY A 285 22.02 6.96 7.62
CA GLY A 285 22.79 5.73 7.80
C GLY A 285 23.31 5.13 6.49
N ASN A 286 23.50 3.81 6.45
CA ASN A 286 23.89 3.07 5.25
C ASN A 286 22.66 2.44 4.56
N TYR A 287 22.28 3.02 3.42
CA TYR A 287 21.18 2.52 2.58
C TYR A 287 21.64 1.76 1.32
N GLY A 288 22.96 1.59 1.13
CA GLY A 288 23.56 0.93 -0.03
C GLY A 288 23.50 1.76 -1.32
N ASP A 289 24.05 1.21 -2.41
CA ASP A 289 24.05 1.88 -3.72
C ASP A 289 22.66 1.86 -4.38
N VAL A 290 22.29 2.99 -4.99
CA VAL A 290 21.04 3.19 -5.73
C VAL A 290 21.29 3.69 -7.17
N SER A 291 22.54 3.68 -7.62
CA SER A 291 22.96 4.22 -8.93
C SER A 291 22.23 3.55 -10.08
N GLU A 292 22.10 2.22 -10.06
CA GLU A 292 21.36 1.46 -11.09
C GLU A 292 19.88 1.89 -11.15
N ARG A 293 19.25 2.14 -10.00
CA ARG A 293 17.85 2.57 -9.92
C ARG A 293 17.66 4.00 -10.45
N LYS A 294 18.60 4.90 -10.14
CA LYS A 294 18.64 6.27 -10.71
C LYS A 294 18.85 6.24 -12.23
N GLN A 295 19.75 5.38 -12.73
CA GLN A 295 20.00 5.21 -14.16
C GLN A 295 18.77 4.65 -14.89
N LEU A 296 18.09 3.67 -14.31
CA LEU A 296 16.85 3.13 -14.85
C LEU A 296 15.77 4.21 -14.96
N ARG A 297 15.55 5.00 -13.89
CA ARG A 297 14.59 6.11 -13.89
C ARG A 297 14.89 7.11 -15.03
N SER A 298 16.16 7.44 -15.22
CA SER A 298 16.61 8.31 -16.32
C SER A 298 16.38 7.69 -17.70
N LYS A 299 16.76 6.42 -17.89
CA LYS A 299 16.61 5.69 -19.16
C LYS A 299 15.15 5.58 -19.61
N LEU A 300 14.22 5.39 -18.66
CA LEU A 300 12.79 5.31 -18.93
C LEU A 300 12.14 6.68 -19.18
N GLY A 301 12.86 7.80 -18.98
CA GLY A 301 12.31 9.14 -19.12
C GLY A 301 11.19 9.42 -18.11
N CYS A 302 11.29 8.86 -16.90
CA CYS A 302 10.24 9.00 -15.89
C CYS A 302 10.07 10.47 -15.46
N LYS A 303 8.84 10.84 -15.15
CA LYS A 303 8.45 12.17 -14.66
C LYS A 303 9.07 12.48 -13.29
N SER A 304 9.06 13.75 -12.91
CA SER A 304 9.49 14.21 -11.59
C SER A 304 8.46 13.85 -10.52
N PHE A 305 8.89 13.84 -9.26
CA PHE A 305 7.99 13.66 -8.14
C PHE A 305 7.01 14.83 -8.01
N LYS A 306 7.44 16.05 -8.36
CA LYS A 306 6.54 17.20 -8.50
C LYS A 306 5.38 16.89 -9.46
N TRP A 307 5.67 16.32 -10.64
CA TRP A 307 4.61 15.92 -11.58
C TRP A 307 3.66 14.90 -10.97
N TYR A 308 4.19 13.93 -10.21
CA TYR A 308 3.37 12.96 -9.49
C TYR A 308 2.43 13.63 -8.49
N LEU A 309 2.92 14.57 -7.68
CA LEU A 309 2.09 15.33 -6.74
C LEU A 309 1.04 16.17 -7.48
N ASP A 310 1.42 16.86 -8.55
CA ASP A 310 0.48 17.76 -9.27
C ASP A 310 -0.62 16.98 -10.03
N ASN A 311 -0.33 15.76 -10.51
CA ASN A 311 -1.20 15.06 -11.47
C ASN A 311 -1.86 13.80 -10.89
N VAL A 312 -1.14 13.09 -10.02
CA VAL A 312 -1.58 11.81 -9.46
C VAL A 312 -2.16 12.00 -8.08
N TYR A 313 -1.44 12.72 -7.20
CA TYR A 313 -1.85 12.90 -5.81
C TYR A 313 -1.84 14.36 -5.32
N PRO A 314 -2.62 15.26 -5.98
CA PRO A 314 -2.70 16.67 -5.57
C PRO A 314 -3.37 16.85 -4.21
N GLU A 315 -4.09 15.83 -3.74
CA GLU A 315 -4.68 15.79 -2.41
C GLU A 315 -3.62 15.49 -1.32
N LEU A 316 -2.34 15.30 -1.63
CA LEU A 316 -1.30 15.14 -0.62
C LEU A 316 -0.77 16.51 -0.16
N PHE A 317 -1.01 16.92 1.09
CA PHE A 317 -0.45 18.20 1.60
C PHE A 317 1.09 18.25 1.55
N ILE A 318 1.70 19.38 1.22
CA ILE A 318 3.17 19.47 1.13
C ILE A 318 3.66 20.33 2.30
N PRO A 319 4.52 19.84 3.22
CA PRO A 319 4.87 20.60 4.42
C PRO A 319 5.55 21.95 4.13
N GLY A 320 6.20 22.10 2.97
CA GLY A 320 6.78 23.38 2.55
C GLY A 320 5.76 24.42 2.05
N GLU A 321 4.51 24.01 1.83
CA GLU A 321 3.40 24.92 1.48
C GLU A 321 2.62 25.38 2.73
N ALA A 322 3.04 24.94 3.92
CA ALA A 322 2.46 25.38 5.18
C ALA A 322 2.64 26.90 5.36
N VAL A 323 1.57 27.61 5.70
CA VAL A 323 1.61 29.06 5.98
C VAL A 323 2.50 29.35 7.19
N ALA A 324 2.49 28.46 8.18
CA ALA A 324 3.38 28.50 9.34
C ALA A 324 3.63 27.08 9.85
N SER A 325 4.73 26.88 10.59
CA SER A 325 4.97 25.65 11.32
C SER A 325 5.67 25.96 12.64
N GLY A 326 5.20 25.36 13.74
CA GLY A 326 5.79 25.55 15.06
C GLY A 326 4.74 25.55 16.15
N GLU A 327 5.21 25.81 17.37
CA GLU A 327 4.36 25.84 18.56
C GLU A 327 3.37 27.02 18.54
N ILE A 328 2.13 26.77 18.96
CA ILE A 328 1.11 27.81 19.12
C ILE A 328 1.16 28.30 20.57
N ARG A 329 1.69 29.51 20.79
CA ARG A 329 1.86 30.13 22.11
C ARG A 329 0.64 30.94 22.54
N ASN A 330 0.19 30.76 23.77
CA ASN A 330 -0.83 31.61 24.37
C ASN A 330 -0.20 32.90 24.95
N LEU A 331 -0.41 34.03 24.26
CA LEU A 331 0.08 35.34 24.70
C LEU A 331 -0.68 35.90 25.91
N GLY A 332 -1.92 35.46 26.15
CA GLY A 332 -2.71 35.86 27.31
C GLY A 332 -2.16 35.32 28.63
N GLU A 333 -1.41 34.21 28.57
CA GLU A 333 -0.72 33.57 29.69
C GLU A 333 0.80 33.86 29.65
N GLY A 334 1.17 35.09 29.26
CA GLY A 334 2.55 35.56 29.26
C GLY A 334 3.48 34.87 28.24
N GLY A 335 2.94 34.12 27.28
CA GLY A 335 3.71 33.49 26.19
C GLY A 335 4.53 32.26 26.60
N ASN A 336 4.34 31.75 27.82
CA ASN A 336 5.05 30.60 28.39
C ASN A 336 4.26 29.29 28.30
N THR A 337 2.99 29.35 27.92
CA THR A 337 2.15 28.18 27.68
C THR A 337 1.87 28.01 26.19
N CYS A 338 1.93 26.77 25.74
CA CYS A 338 1.75 26.36 24.36
C CYS A 338 0.57 25.40 24.27
N LEU A 339 -0.12 25.43 23.13
CA LEU A 339 -1.11 24.41 22.79
C LEU A 339 -0.40 23.06 22.70
N ASP A 340 -0.89 22.08 23.45
CA ASP A 340 -0.28 20.78 23.63
C ASP A 340 -1.36 19.70 23.62
N SER A 341 -1.09 18.61 22.89
CA SER A 341 -1.93 17.43 22.95
C SER A 341 -1.08 16.17 23.00
N PRO A 342 -1.27 15.29 23.99
CA PRO A 342 -0.70 13.95 23.95
C PRO A 342 -1.21 13.23 22.69
N ALA A 343 -0.40 13.14 21.63
CA ALA A 343 -0.83 12.58 20.35
C ALA A 343 -0.93 11.04 20.33
N ARG A 344 -1.42 10.44 21.43
CA ARG A 344 -1.65 8.99 21.52
C ARG A 344 -3.02 8.67 20.93
N LYS A 345 -3.19 7.48 20.36
CA LYS A 345 -4.50 7.01 19.84
C LYS A 345 -5.63 7.09 20.87
N SER A 346 -5.33 6.90 22.16
CA SER A 346 -6.30 7.01 23.26
C SER A 346 -6.76 8.44 23.57
N ASP A 347 -6.11 9.43 22.97
CA ASP A 347 -6.33 10.86 23.20
C ASP A 347 -6.91 11.55 21.95
N LEU A 348 -7.15 10.80 20.86
CA LEU A 348 -7.98 11.25 19.74
C LEU A 348 -9.38 11.63 20.26
N HIS A 349 -9.93 12.76 19.78
CA HIS A 349 -11.19 13.36 20.25
C HIS A 349 -11.19 13.95 21.67
N LYS A 350 -10.04 13.98 22.36
CA LYS A 350 -9.93 14.73 23.61
C LYS A 350 -9.61 16.20 23.34
N PRO A 351 -10.05 17.11 24.22
CA PRO A 351 -9.68 18.52 24.14
C PRO A 351 -8.17 18.71 24.12
N VAL A 352 -7.69 19.59 23.23
CA VAL A 352 -6.31 20.08 23.29
C VAL A 352 -6.14 20.98 24.52
N GLY A 353 -4.97 20.90 25.17
CA GLY A 353 -4.69 21.60 26.43
C GLY A 353 -3.59 22.64 26.30
N LEU A 354 -3.35 23.38 27.38
CA LEU A 354 -2.18 24.24 27.52
C LEU A 354 -1.12 23.53 28.36
N TYR A 355 0.13 23.56 27.90
CA TYR A 355 1.28 23.01 28.62
C TYR A 355 2.48 23.98 28.55
N PRO A 356 3.41 23.98 29.52
CA PRO A 356 4.62 24.81 29.44
C PRO A 356 5.37 24.61 28.13
N CYS A 357 5.63 25.70 27.40
CA CYS A 357 6.33 25.65 26.11
C CYS A 357 7.73 25.04 26.28
N HIS A 358 8.01 23.92 25.62
CA HIS A 358 9.27 23.19 25.77
C HIS A 358 10.15 23.24 24.51
N ARG A 359 9.65 23.77 23.37
CA ARG A 359 10.41 23.93 22.11
C ARG A 359 10.99 22.62 21.55
N GLN A 360 10.39 21.48 21.91
CA GLN A 360 10.82 20.15 21.44
C GLN A 360 9.95 19.62 20.28
N GLY A 361 8.94 20.40 19.84
CA GLY A 361 7.95 19.94 18.88
C GLY A 361 7.08 18.83 19.47
N GLY A 362 6.77 17.80 18.69
CA GLY A 362 5.95 16.67 19.14
C GLY A 362 4.53 17.11 19.48
N ASN A 363 4.16 16.98 20.75
CA ASN A 363 2.81 17.29 21.24
C ASN A 363 2.49 18.80 21.23
N GLN A 364 3.51 19.68 21.21
CA GLN A 364 3.33 21.15 21.17
C GLN A 364 3.29 21.72 19.77
N ILE A 365 2.47 21.09 18.94
CA ILE A 365 2.22 21.36 17.52
C ILE A 365 3.52 21.57 16.73
N ARG A 366 3.89 20.50 16.04
CA ARG A 366 4.57 20.60 14.75
C ARG A 366 3.71 19.79 13.80
N ASN A 367 3.15 20.43 12.77
CA ASN A 367 2.28 19.80 11.76
C ASN A 367 3.09 18.75 10.98
N LEU A 368 3.25 17.59 11.62
CA LEU A 368 4.06 16.48 11.13
C LEU A 368 3.15 15.35 10.64
N ASP A 369 1.91 15.18 11.10
CA ASP A 369 1.04 14.14 10.55
C ASP A 369 -0.30 14.75 10.12
N LYS A 370 -0.52 14.80 8.80
CA LYS A 370 -1.76 15.29 8.15
C LYS A 370 -3.00 14.45 8.45
N GLU A 371 -2.84 13.37 9.20
CA GLU A 371 -3.97 12.55 9.56
C GLU A 371 -4.74 13.16 10.72
N VAL A 372 -4.18 14.15 11.45
CA VAL A 372 -4.82 14.74 12.62
C VAL A 372 -4.74 16.27 12.60
N CYS A 373 -5.90 16.92 12.52
CA CYS A 373 -6.09 18.36 12.52
C CYS A 373 -6.71 18.81 13.85
N ILE A 374 -6.50 20.08 14.18
CA ILE A 374 -7.19 20.75 15.27
C ILE A 374 -8.52 21.23 14.71
N ASP A 375 -9.61 20.67 15.21
CA ASP A 375 -10.95 20.95 14.69
C ASP A 375 -12.01 20.99 15.81
N SER A 376 -13.18 21.54 15.49
CA SER A 376 -14.33 21.66 16.37
C SER A 376 -15.63 21.38 15.60
N SER A 377 -16.68 20.94 16.30
CA SER A 377 -17.99 20.74 15.70
C SER A 377 -18.57 22.06 15.17
N GLY A 378 -18.82 22.13 13.86
CA GLY A 378 -19.12 23.37 13.14
C GLY A 378 -20.53 23.95 13.24
N LYS A 379 -21.41 23.43 14.10
CA LYS A 379 -22.75 24.01 14.25
C LYS A 379 -22.71 25.21 15.22
N PRO A 380 -23.53 26.25 15.02
CA PRO A 380 -23.58 27.41 15.92
C PRO A 380 -23.85 27.05 17.39
N GLU A 381 -24.59 25.96 17.61
CA GLU A 381 -24.91 25.39 18.92
C GLU A 381 -23.70 24.71 19.61
N ASP A 382 -22.65 24.40 18.87
CA ASP A 382 -21.46 23.70 19.33
C ASP A 382 -20.24 24.62 19.56
N LEU A 383 -20.38 25.94 19.35
CA LEU A 383 -19.30 26.94 19.51
C LEU A 383 -18.75 27.04 20.95
N HIS A 384 -19.41 26.41 21.92
CA HIS A 384 -18.97 26.32 23.32
C HIS A 384 -18.14 25.06 23.63
N GLN A 385 -17.98 24.16 22.66
CA GLN A 385 -17.24 22.91 22.86
C GLN A 385 -15.72 23.15 22.74
N PRO A 386 -14.90 22.43 23.53
CA PRO A 386 -13.45 22.51 23.40
C PRO A 386 -12.99 22.04 22.02
N VAL A 387 -11.94 22.69 21.50
CA VAL A 387 -11.24 22.25 20.30
C VAL A 387 -10.52 20.94 20.59
N GLY A 388 -10.54 20.00 19.65
CA GLY A 388 -9.94 18.66 19.81
C GLY A 388 -9.08 18.26 18.62
N LEU A 389 -8.41 17.11 18.75
CA LEU A 389 -7.71 16.47 17.65
C LEU A 389 -8.65 15.54 16.88
N TRP A 390 -8.83 15.81 15.58
CA TRP A 390 -9.73 15.10 14.67
C TRP A 390 -9.00 14.64 13.42
N PRO A 391 -9.47 13.58 12.75
CA PRO A 391 -8.96 13.26 11.42
C PRO A 391 -9.18 14.42 10.44
N CYS A 392 -8.12 14.91 9.79
CA CYS A 392 -8.28 15.96 8.77
C CYS A 392 -9.19 15.46 7.64
N HIS A 393 -10.30 16.16 7.38
CA HIS A 393 -11.33 15.78 6.42
C HIS A 393 -11.44 16.73 5.21
N ARG A 394 -10.72 17.87 5.19
CA ARG A 394 -10.61 18.81 4.05
C ARG A 394 -11.94 19.32 3.52
N GLN A 395 -13.00 19.25 4.33
CA GLN A 395 -14.26 19.94 4.06
C GLN A 395 -14.06 21.39 4.50
N GLY A 396 -13.90 22.29 3.53
CA GLY A 396 -13.39 23.66 3.70
C GLY A 396 -14.27 24.64 4.49
N ASP A 397 -15.08 24.17 5.43
CA ASP A 397 -16.01 25.01 6.18
C ASP A 397 -15.54 25.30 7.63
N THR A 398 -14.60 24.52 8.22
CA THR A 398 -14.14 24.76 9.62
C THR A 398 -12.65 24.51 9.93
N GLU A 399 -11.86 23.91 9.04
CA GLU A 399 -10.47 23.53 9.36
C GLU A 399 -9.51 24.74 9.40
N GLN A 400 -8.63 24.78 10.42
CA GLN A 400 -7.39 25.56 10.40
C GLN A 400 -6.21 24.59 10.21
N ASP A 401 -5.47 24.77 9.10
CA ASP A 401 -4.23 24.03 8.75
C ASP A 401 -3.01 24.43 9.61
#